data_AF-A0A077R728-F1
#
_entry.id   AF-A0A077R728-F1
#
_cell.length_a   1.000
_cell.length_b   1.000
_cell.length_c   1.000
_cell.angle_alpha   90.00
_cell.angle_beta   90.00
_cell.angle_gamma   90.00
#
_symmetry.space_group_name_H-M   'P 1'
#
loop_
_entity.id
_entity.type
_entity.pdbx_description
1 polymer ?
#
loop_
_entity_poly.entity_id
_entity_poly.type
_entity_poly.pdbx_seq_one_letter_code
_entity_poly.pdbx_strand_id
1 'polypeptide(L)'
;MPSARRTSQAPTVADAPKTKDKPITTSSTTAPTPINAEAGPSFSSSTQPQSQSQPNAKEEPSTDAHLELLTEHFGYNPKTFIDALVYLSNEHLYSIATEFENVVLSLLQDTPGGELEAEQGLHAILTLMENALDHTLDTFELYCFRSVFGIRARQARLMTLDHHRGLDLRRGRSTQNEKKSASKEVLVRPL
;
A
#
# COMPACT_ATOMS: atom_id res chain seq x y z
N MET A 1 -35.10 4.03 -69.52
CA MET A 1 -34.36 2.80 -69.93
C MET A 1 -33.44 2.40 -68.78
N PRO A 2 -33.33 1.10 -68.46
CA PRO A 2 -33.73 0.60 -67.14
C PRO A 2 -32.63 -0.17 -66.38
N SER A 3 -32.99 -0.59 -65.16
CA SER A 3 -32.61 -1.85 -64.48
C SER A 3 -31.12 -2.06 -64.14
N ALA A 4 -30.75 -1.96 -62.85
CA ALA A 4 -30.80 -3.04 -61.86
C ALA A 4 -29.71 -4.12 -62.05
N ARG A 5 -28.79 -4.23 -61.08
CA ARG A 5 -28.52 -5.52 -60.42
C ARG A 5 -27.82 -5.34 -59.07
N ARG A 6 -28.48 -5.89 -58.05
CA ARG A 6 -28.08 -6.08 -56.65
C ARG A 6 -27.92 -7.59 -56.47
N THR A 7 -26.77 -8.12 -56.04
CA THR A 7 -26.61 -9.47 -55.45
C THR A 7 -25.17 -9.56 -54.86
N SER A 8 -24.90 -9.32 -53.57
CA SER A 8 -25.01 -10.17 -52.37
C SER A 8 -24.22 -11.48 -52.40
N GLN A 9 -23.21 -11.59 -51.52
CA GLN A 9 -22.95 -12.82 -50.74
C GLN A 9 -22.00 -12.55 -49.56
N ALA A 10 -22.49 -12.93 -48.37
CA ALA A 10 -21.73 -13.24 -47.16
C ALA A 10 -21.94 -14.76 -46.88
N PRO A 11 -21.65 -15.24 -45.66
CA PRO A 11 -20.41 -15.80 -45.15
C PRO A 11 -20.39 -17.35 -45.26
N THR A 12 -19.21 -17.98 -45.12
CA THR A 12 -19.10 -19.43 -44.93
C THR A 12 -18.72 -19.77 -43.48
N VAL A 13 -19.38 -20.80 -42.97
CA VAL A 13 -19.38 -21.29 -41.60
C VAL A 13 -18.73 -22.68 -41.58
N ALA A 14 -18.04 -22.99 -40.47
CA ALA A 14 -17.73 -24.30 -39.90
C ALA A 14 -16.78 -25.25 -40.65
N ASP A 15 -15.71 -25.70 -39.97
CA ASP A 15 -15.74 -27.06 -39.40
C ASP A 15 -14.73 -27.21 -38.24
N ALA A 16 -15.11 -28.01 -37.25
CA ALA A 16 -14.28 -28.54 -36.17
C ALA A 16 -14.53 -30.05 -36.09
N PRO A 17 -13.58 -30.88 -35.62
CA PRO A 17 -13.99 -31.77 -34.53
C PRO A 17 -12.91 -32.16 -33.49
N LYS A 18 -13.37 -32.19 -32.22
CA LYS A 18 -13.28 -33.28 -31.21
C LYS A 18 -11.91 -33.65 -30.61
N THR A 19 -11.62 -33.23 -29.36
CA THR A 19 -11.91 -33.87 -28.04
C THR A 19 -11.15 -35.16 -27.69
N LYS A 20 -10.41 -35.14 -26.56
CA LYS A 20 -10.49 -36.19 -25.52
C LYS A 20 -9.96 -35.73 -24.15
N ASP A 21 -10.79 -35.99 -23.15
CA ASP A 21 -10.72 -35.82 -21.68
C ASP A 21 -9.54 -36.54 -20.99
N LYS A 22 -8.81 -35.96 -20.00
CA LYS A 22 -9.06 -35.84 -18.52
C LYS A 22 -8.56 -37.09 -17.71
N PRO A 23 -8.54 -37.09 -16.36
CA PRO A 23 -7.67 -36.46 -15.34
C PRO A 23 -6.77 -37.46 -14.56
N ILE A 24 -5.83 -36.97 -13.73
CA ILE A 24 -5.37 -37.72 -12.54
C ILE A 24 -5.37 -36.81 -11.30
N THR A 25 -6.20 -37.24 -10.34
CA THR A 25 -6.23 -36.89 -8.92
C THR A 25 -5.26 -37.83 -8.19
N THR A 26 -4.45 -37.33 -7.27
CA THR A 26 -4.01 -38.11 -6.10
C THR A 26 -4.09 -37.23 -4.85
N SER A 27 -4.71 -37.81 -3.83
CA SER A 27 -5.05 -37.23 -2.54
C SER A 27 -4.64 -38.23 -1.44
N SER A 28 -3.98 -37.74 -0.38
CA SER A 28 -3.97 -38.32 0.99
C SER A 28 -3.14 -37.35 1.89
N THR A 29 -3.70 -36.65 2.90
CA THR A 29 -4.18 -37.10 4.23
C THR A 29 -3.06 -37.86 4.98
N THR A 30 -2.55 -37.46 6.14
CA THR A 30 -3.16 -37.63 7.50
C THR A 30 -2.24 -37.00 8.59
N ALA A 31 -2.82 -36.36 9.61
CA ALA A 31 -2.25 -36.23 10.98
C ALA A 31 -2.88 -37.35 11.87
N PRO A 32 -2.32 -37.83 13.01
CA PRO A 32 -2.19 -37.07 14.28
C PRO A 32 -1.07 -37.50 15.31
N THR A 33 -0.98 -36.73 16.41
CA THR A 33 -0.36 -36.82 17.78
C THR A 33 -0.32 -38.20 18.51
N PRO A 34 0.24 -38.43 19.76
CA PRO A 34 0.60 -37.55 20.91
C PRO A 34 1.85 -37.98 21.77
N ILE A 35 2.06 -37.37 22.96
CA ILE A 35 2.50 -37.91 24.30
C ILE A 35 3.19 -36.77 25.11
N ASN A 36 2.51 -36.12 26.09
CA ASN A 36 2.61 -36.24 27.58
C ASN A 36 4.03 -36.04 28.16
N ALA A 37 4.33 -35.44 29.32
CA ALA A 37 3.72 -34.70 30.44
C ALA A 37 4.96 -34.12 31.23
N GLU A 38 4.94 -33.06 32.04
CA GLU A 38 4.55 -33.10 33.46
C GLU A 38 4.87 -31.73 34.14
N ALA A 39 3.97 -31.33 35.04
CA ALA A 39 4.12 -30.58 36.31
C ALA A 39 4.91 -29.26 36.44
N GLY A 40 4.26 -28.26 37.08
CA GLY A 40 4.78 -26.92 37.41
C GLY A 40 5.80 -26.84 38.58
N PRO A 41 5.98 -25.68 39.24
CA PRO A 41 4.88 -25.04 39.98
C PRO A 41 4.75 -23.52 39.84
N SER A 42 3.58 -23.08 40.26
CA SER A 42 3.10 -21.71 40.45
C SER A 42 4.05 -20.84 41.29
N PHE A 43 4.33 -19.62 40.82
CA PHE A 43 4.66 -18.49 41.68
C PHE A 43 3.74 -17.32 41.34
N SER A 44 2.84 -17.03 42.28
CA SER A 44 2.06 -15.81 42.36
C SER A 44 2.95 -14.67 42.85
N SER A 45 3.03 -13.58 42.09
CA SER A 45 3.31 -12.26 42.67
C SER A 45 2.72 -11.13 41.82
N SER A 46 1.72 -10.50 42.41
CA SER A 46 1.40 -9.06 42.35
C SER A 46 1.47 -8.31 41.02
N THR A 47 0.28 -7.92 40.55
CA THR A 47 -0.04 -6.62 39.94
C THR A 47 0.80 -5.47 40.51
N GLN A 48 1.60 -4.84 39.64
CA GLN A 48 1.88 -3.40 39.71
C GLN A 48 1.95 -2.81 38.29
N PRO A 49 1.33 -1.65 38.03
CA PRO A 49 1.49 -0.90 36.80
C PRO A 49 2.81 -0.13 36.86
N GLN A 50 3.84 -0.59 36.15
CA GLN A 50 5.05 0.19 35.97
C GLN A 50 4.99 0.95 34.65
N SER A 51 4.43 2.16 34.72
CA SER A 51 4.85 3.28 33.88
C SER A 51 6.28 3.64 34.25
N GLN A 52 7.25 2.95 33.65
CA GLN A 52 8.63 3.39 33.58
C GLN A 52 8.86 4.03 32.21
N SER A 53 8.90 5.35 32.23
CA SER A 53 9.48 6.18 31.17
C SER A 53 10.97 5.85 31.09
N GLN A 54 11.34 4.91 30.22
CA GLN A 54 12.71 4.80 29.75
C GLN A 54 13.00 6.03 28.87
N PRO A 55 13.97 6.88 29.23
CA PRO A 55 14.47 7.87 28.30
C PRO A 55 15.45 7.15 27.36
N ASN A 56 15.21 7.26 26.06
CA ASN A 56 16.15 7.00 24.97
C ASN A 56 16.18 5.60 24.31
N ALA A 57 15.03 4.96 24.13
CA ALA A 57 14.86 4.20 22.88
C ALA A 57 14.77 5.25 21.75
N LYS A 58 15.67 5.20 20.76
CA LYS A 58 15.63 6.11 19.62
C LYS A 58 14.27 5.96 18.94
N GLU A 59 13.42 6.95 19.11
CA GLU A 59 12.09 6.99 18.52
C GLU A 59 12.26 7.27 17.02
N GLU A 60 12.17 6.20 16.24
CA GLU A 60 12.25 6.28 14.77
C GLU A 60 10.95 6.88 14.22
N PRO A 61 11.03 7.81 13.25
CA PRO A 61 9.86 8.32 12.57
C PRO A 61 9.21 7.20 11.75
N SER A 62 7.88 7.13 11.77
CA SER A 62 7.12 6.13 11.03
C SER A 62 5.86 6.74 10.44
N THR A 63 5.71 6.59 9.12
CA THR A 63 4.46 6.92 8.42
C THR A 63 3.35 5.94 8.81
N ASP A 64 3.66 4.64 8.87
CA ASP A 64 2.69 3.58 9.13
C ASP A 64 2.07 3.67 10.53
N ALA A 65 2.88 4.00 11.53
CA ALA A 65 2.41 4.14 12.91
C ALA A 65 1.38 5.28 13.08
N HIS A 66 1.34 6.23 12.15
CA HIS A 66 0.54 7.44 12.25
C HIS A 66 -0.27 7.74 10.98
N LEU A 67 -0.55 6.71 10.17
CA LEU A 67 -1.18 6.86 8.87
C LEU A 67 -2.57 7.49 8.96
N GLU A 68 -3.35 7.18 10.00
CA GLU A 68 -4.68 7.77 10.23
C GLU A 68 -4.60 9.29 10.42
N LEU A 69 -3.72 9.75 11.31
CA LEU A 69 -3.51 11.17 11.57
C LEU A 69 -3.02 11.90 10.31
N LEU A 70 -2.09 11.29 9.57
CA LEU A 70 -1.57 11.88 8.34
C LEU A 70 -2.64 11.94 7.26
N THR A 71 -3.41 10.87 7.08
CA THR A 71 -4.49 10.82 6.09
C THR A 71 -5.57 11.85 6.39
N GLU A 72 -5.92 12.01 7.66
CA GLU A 72 -6.85 13.03 8.10
C GLU A 72 -6.30 14.45 7.93
N HIS A 73 -5.02 14.66 8.22
CA HIS A 73 -4.36 15.95 8.07
C HIS A 73 -4.24 16.39 6.60
N PHE A 74 -3.81 15.48 5.73
CA PHE A 74 -3.58 15.77 4.31
C PHE A 74 -4.86 15.66 3.45
N GLY A 75 -5.87 14.92 3.93
CA GLY A 75 -7.07 14.60 3.15
C GLY A 75 -6.83 13.52 2.08
N TYR A 76 -5.65 12.93 2.04
CA TYR A 76 -5.28 11.82 1.16
C TYR A 76 -4.31 10.88 1.87
N ASN A 77 -4.26 9.62 1.43
CA ASN A 77 -3.27 8.65 1.94
C ASN A 77 -1.89 8.97 1.34
N PRO A 78 -0.87 9.30 2.16
CA PRO A 78 0.46 9.61 1.66
C PRO A 78 1.12 8.49 0.86
N LYS A 79 0.79 7.21 1.15
CA LYS A 79 1.30 6.08 0.38
C LYS A 79 0.81 6.12 -1.07
N THR A 80 -0.50 6.31 -1.25
CA THR A 80 -1.10 6.42 -2.57
C THR A 80 -0.54 7.58 -3.38
N PHE A 81 -0.16 8.69 -2.73
CA PHE A 81 0.52 9.79 -3.40
C PHE A 81 1.89 9.39 -3.95
N ILE A 82 2.68 8.65 -3.17
CA ILE A 82 3.99 8.15 -3.63
C ILE A 82 3.82 7.08 -4.70
N ASP A 83 2.90 6.13 -4.54
CA ASP A 83 2.58 5.11 -5.56
C ASP A 83 2.22 5.76 -6.91
N ALA A 84 1.42 6.83 -6.88
CA ALA A 84 1.05 7.58 -8.08
C ALA A 84 2.27 8.26 -8.74
N LEU A 85 3.24 8.73 -7.95
CA LEU A 85 4.48 9.30 -8.50
C LEU A 85 5.37 8.23 -9.13
N VAL A 86 5.46 7.04 -8.53
CA VAL A 86 6.19 5.90 -9.10
C VAL A 86 5.57 5.49 -10.43
N TYR A 87 4.25 5.31 -10.44
CA TYR A 87 3.50 5.02 -11.66
C TYR A 87 3.74 6.08 -12.75
N LEU A 88 3.60 7.37 -12.40
CA LEU A 88 3.78 8.47 -13.34
C LEU A 88 5.20 8.49 -13.91
N SER A 89 6.21 8.22 -13.09
CA SER A 89 7.61 8.22 -13.53
C SER A 89 7.89 7.12 -14.57
N ASN A 90 7.32 5.93 -14.38
CA ASN A 90 7.43 4.84 -15.35
C ASN A 90 6.72 5.16 -16.66
N GLU A 91 5.50 5.68 -16.60
CA GLU A 91 4.76 6.13 -17.80
C GLU A 91 5.54 7.21 -18.58
N HIS A 92 6.10 8.19 -17.87
CA HIS A 92 6.89 9.25 -18.50
C HIS A 92 8.19 8.75 -19.10
N LEU A 93 8.85 7.75 -18.49
CA LEU A 93 10.04 7.15 -19.06
C LEU A 93 9.76 6.56 -20.44
N TYR A 94 8.66 5.80 -20.59
CA TYR A 94 8.27 5.24 -21.88
C TYR A 94 7.87 6.31 -22.89
N SER A 95 7.11 7.33 -22.46
CA SER A 95 6.74 8.45 -23.32
C SER A 95 7.97 9.17 -23.88
N ILE A 96 8.95 9.47 -23.02
CA ILE A 96 10.20 10.13 -23.43
C ILE A 96 11.04 9.20 -24.31
N ALA A 97 11.08 7.90 -24.02
CA ALA A 97 11.79 6.93 -24.84
C ALA A 97 11.25 6.89 -26.28
N THR A 98 9.93 6.96 -26.48
CA THR A 98 9.33 7.06 -27.81
C THR A 98 9.70 8.37 -28.52
N GLU A 99 9.68 9.51 -27.82
CA GLU A 99 10.12 10.78 -28.42
C GLU A 99 11.61 10.73 -28.80
N PHE A 100 12.44 10.15 -27.94
CA PHE A 100 13.86 9.97 -28.17
C PHE A 100 14.13 9.03 -29.35
N GLU A 101 13.37 7.95 -29.49
CA GLU A 101 13.41 7.04 -30.65
C GLU A 101 13.26 7.79 -31.97
N ASN A 102 12.23 8.63 -32.06
CA ASN A 102 11.96 9.40 -33.27
C ASN A 102 13.11 10.34 -33.62
N VAL A 103 13.75 10.94 -32.61
CA VAL A 103 14.94 11.78 -32.81
C VAL A 103 16.11 10.94 -33.31
N VAL A 104 16.39 9.80 -32.70
CA VAL A 104 17.49 8.91 -33.09
C VAL A 104 17.27 8.37 -34.51
N LEU A 105 16.06 7.93 -34.85
CA LEU A 105 15.71 7.50 -36.21
C LEU A 105 15.91 8.61 -37.24
N SER A 106 15.51 9.85 -36.91
CA SER A 106 15.76 11.00 -37.79
C SER A 106 17.25 11.28 -37.98
N LEU A 107 18.08 11.04 -36.97
CA LEU A 107 19.53 11.25 -37.05
C LEU A 107 20.24 10.15 -37.86
N LEU A 108 19.71 8.93 -37.83
CA LEU A 108 20.30 7.76 -38.51
C LEU A 108 19.65 7.44 -39.87
N GLN A 109 18.74 8.28 -40.36
CA GLN A 109 17.97 8.04 -41.60
C GLN A 109 18.84 7.75 -42.85
N ASP A 110 20.04 8.34 -42.91
CA ASP A 110 20.96 8.21 -44.05
C ASP A 110 22.02 7.10 -43.82
N THR A 111 22.00 6.45 -42.65
CA THR A 111 22.95 5.41 -42.27
C THR A 111 22.41 4.02 -42.68
N PRO A 112 23.17 3.21 -43.41
CA PRO A 112 22.75 1.85 -43.76
C PRO A 112 22.61 1.00 -42.49
N GLY A 113 21.40 0.49 -42.23
CA GLY A 113 21.10 -0.27 -41.00
C GLY A 113 20.80 0.61 -39.78
N GLY A 114 20.65 1.93 -39.97
CA GLY A 114 20.44 2.88 -38.88
C GLY A 114 19.17 2.65 -38.05
N GLU A 115 18.11 2.12 -38.66
CA GLU A 115 16.87 1.76 -37.94
C GLU A 115 17.11 0.68 -36.88
N LEU A 116 17.78 -0.41 -37.26
CA LEU A 116 18.10 -1.50 -36.33
C LEU A 116 19.08 -1.06 -35.23
N GLU A 117 20.07 -0.23 -35.59
CA GLU A 117 21.03 0.31 -34.62
C GLU A 117 20.33 1.25 -33.62
N ALA A 118 19.37 2.06 -34.10
CA ALA A 118 18.54 2.92 -33.25
C ALA A 118 17.69 2.11 -32.28
N GLU A 119 16.97 1.09 -32.76
CA GLU A 119 16.14 0.22 -31.91
C GLU A 119 16.96 -0.48 -30.82
N GLN A 120 18.12 -1.05 -31.18
CA GLN A 120 18.98 -1.76 -30.24
C GLN A 120 19.60 -0.82 -29.20
N GLY A 121 20.10 0.34 -29.65
CA GLY A 121 20.67 1.35 -28.77
C GLY A 121 19.63 1.92 -27.81
N LEU A 122 18.44 2.23 -28.31
CA LEU A 122 17.33 2.71 -27.50
C LEU A 122 16.89 1.66 -26.47
N HIS A 123 16.77 0.40 -26.88
CA HIS A 123 16.39 -0.67 -25.97
C HIS A 123 17.41 -0.83 -24.82
N ALA A 124 18.70 -0.75 -25.13
CA ALA A 124 19.76 -0.77 -24.11
C ALA A 124 19.68 0.43 -23.15
N ILE A 125 19.43 1.64 -23.68
CA ILE A 125 19.24 2.85 -22.87
C ILE A 125 18.00 2.74 -21.99
N LEU A 126 16.87 2.27 -22.54
CA LEU A 126 15.62 2.11 -21.80
C LEU A 126 15.80 1.13 -20.64
N THR A 127 16.42 -0.03 -20.89
CA THR A 127 16.72 -1.02 -19.84
C THR A 127 17.57 -0.43 -18.72
N LEU A 128 18.59 0.37 -19.08
CA LEU A 128 19.43 1.04 -18.09
C LEU A 128 18.65 2.08 -17.28
N MET A 129 17.81 2.86 -17.96
CA MET A 129 16.99 3.89 -17.35
C MET A 129 15.92 3.30 -16.43
N GLU A 130 15.26 2.22 -16.81
CA GLU A 130 14.30 1.48 -15.97
C GLU A 130 14.96 1.08 -14.65
N ASN A 131 16.09 0.37 -14.72
CA ASN A 131 16.80 -0.06 -13.51
C ASN A 131 17.30 1.11 -12.65
N ALA A 132 17.77 2.19 -13.27
CA ALA A 132 18.22 3.38 -12.53
C ALA A 132 17.04 4.10 -11.87
N LEU A 133 15.90 4.18 -12.56
CA LEU A 133 14.70 4.85 -12.09
C LEU A 133 14.02 4.06 -10.97
N ASP A 134 13.89 2.73 -11.10
CA ASP A 134 13.39 1.84 -10.05
C ASP A 134 14.18 2.04 -8.75
N HIS A 135 15.50 1.92 -8.80
CA HIS A 135 16.34 2.06 -7.60
C HIS A 135 16.26 3.47 -6.99
N THR A 136 16.17 4.50 -7.84
CA THR A 136 16.05 5.88 -7.38
C THR A 136 14.71 6.12 -6.70
N LEU A 137 13.63 5.59 -7.26
CA LEU A 137 12.28 5.75 -6.74
C LEU A 137 12.04 4.91 -5.49
N ASP A 138 12.62 3.72 -5.36
CA ASP A 138 12.64 2.94 -4.11
C ASP A 138 13.30 3.74 -2.98
N THR A 139 14.44 4.38 -3.27
CA THR A 139 15.16 5.22 -2.30
C THR A 139 14.36 6.46 -1.93
N PHE A 140 13.71 7.07 -2.93
CA PHE A 140 12.84 8.23 -2.75
C PHE A 140 11.60 7.89 -1.91
N GLU A 141 10.92 6.78 -2.20
CA GLU A 141 9.77 6.30 -1.42
C GLU A 141 10.15 6.15 0.05
N LEU A 142 11.25 5.45 0.32
CA LEU A 142 11.74 5.26 1.67
C LEU A 142 12.08 6.59 2.36
N TYR A 143 12.70 7.51 1.63
CA TYR A 143 13.00 8.86 2.14
C TYR A 143 11.72 9.61 2.50
N CYS A 144 10.69 9.56 1.65
CA CYS A 144 9.40 10.20 1.89
C CYS A 144 8.74 9.63 3.15
N PHE A 145 8.69 8.31 3.32
CA PHE A 145 8.06 7.70 4.50
C PHE A 145 8.86 7.88 5.80
N ARG A 146 10.17 8.14 5.70
CA ARG A 146 11.02 8.41 6.87
C ARG A 146 11.04 9.88 7.27
N SER A 147 11.09 10.78 6.28
CA SER A 147 11.49 12.17 6.50
C SER A 147 10.40 13.18 6.17
N VAL A 148 9.60 12.91 5.14
CA VAL A 148 8.55 13.85 4.69
C VAL A 148 7.25 13.58 5.43
N PHE A 149 6.78 12.33 5.40
CA PHE A 149 5.57 11.87 6.08
C PHE A 149 5.87 11.14 7.39
N GLY A 150 7.15 10.85 7.66
CA GLY A 150 7.57 10.19 8.89
C GLY A 150 7.46 11.13 10.09
N ILE A 151 6.54 10.82 11.00
CA ILE A 151 6.41 11.53 12.28
C ILE A 151 6.74 10.59 13.43
N ARG A 152 7.28 11.14 14.52
CA ARG A 152 7.51 10.41 15.77
C ARG A 152 6.24 10.38 16.61
N ALA A 153 6.05 9.36 17.45
CA ALA A 153 4.89 9.29 18.34
C ALA A 153 4.82 10.47 19.31
N ARG A 154 5.95 11.03 19.77
CA ARG A 154 5.98 12.27 20.55
C ARG A 154 5.44 13.46 19.75
N GLN A 155 5.76 13.56 18.46
CA GLN A 155 5.26 14.63 17.59
C GLN A 155 3.77 14.45 17.31
N ALA A 156 3.34 13.21 17.00
CA ALA A 156 1.95 12.88 16.75
C ALA A 156 1.04 13.23 17.95
N ARG A 157 1.50 12.99 19.19
CA ARG A 157 0.78 13.36 20.42
C ARG A 157 0.61 14.88 20.61
N LEU A 158 1.48 15.67 20.01
CA LEU A 158 1.44 17.13 20.08
C LEU A 158 0.70 17.77 18.90
N MET A 159 0.43 17.00 17.84
CA MET A 159 -0.42 17.44 16.75
C MET A 159 -1.88 17.35 17.18
N THR A 160 -2.60 18.46 17.05
CA THR A 160 -4.06 18.53 17.19
C THR A 160 -4.60 19.18 15.93
N LEU A 161 -5.42 18.45 15.19
CA LEU A 161 -6.03 18.97 13.97
C LEU A 161 -7.07 20.05 14.33
N ASP A 162 -7.31 20.97 13.41
CA ASP A 162 -8.17 22.14 13.68
C ASP A 162 -9.61 21.74 14.02
N HIS A 163 -10.14 20.70 13.37
CA HIS A 163 -11.45 20.14 13.68
C HIS A 163 -11.48 19.29 14.95
N HIS A 164 -10.34 18.99 15.57
CA HIS A 164 -10.24 18.38 16.91
C HIS A 164 -10.20 19.41 18.04
N ARG A 165 -10.02 20.70 17.73
CA ARG A 165 -9.99 21.75 18.75
C ARG A 165 -11.35 21.88 19.43
N GLY A 166 -11.36 21.82 20.77
CA GLY A 166 -12.58 21.91 21.57
C GLY A 166 -13.30 20.58 21.82
N LEU A 167 -12.85 19.47 21.21
CA LEU A 167 -13.30 18.12 21.54
C LEU A 167 -12.56 17.60 22.80
N ASP A 168 -12.92 18.10 23.98
CA ASP A 168 -12.43 17.53 25.25
C ASP A 168 -13.28 16.31 25.66
N LEU A 169 -12.87 15.13 25.19
CA LEU A 169 -13.53 13.85 25.52
C LEU A 169 -13.40 13.46 26.99
N ARG A 170 -12.58 14.15 27.79
CA ARG A 170 -12.46 13.90 29.25
C ARG A 170 -13.72 14.34 30.01
N ARG A 171 -14.53 15.23 29.42
CA ARG A 171 -15.75 15.79 30.05
C ARG A 171 -16.85 14.75 30.30
N GLY A 172 -16.81 13.60 29.63
CA GLY A 172 -17.77 12.51 29.86
C GLY A 172 -17.47 11.63 31.07
N ARG A 173 -16.24 11.66 31.61
CA ARG A 173 -15.81 10.76 32.70
C ARG A 173 -16.06 11.34 34.09
N SER A 174 -16.09 12.67 34.21
CA SER A 174 -16.42 13.37 35.46
C SER A 174 -17.89 13.17 35.86
N THR A 175 -18.82 13.23 34.90
CA THR A 175 -20.26 13.10 35.17
C THR A 175 -20.72 11.69 35.56
N GLN A 176 -19.99 10.64 35.17
CA GLN A 176 -20.27 9.27 35.61
C GLN A 176 -19.80 9.00 37.06
N ASN A 177 -18.69 9.60 37.49
CA ASN A 177 -18.20 9.45 38.86
C ASN A 177 -19.03 10.24 39.88
N GLU A 178 -19.57 11.40 39.50
CA GLU A 178 -20.51 12.15 40.33
C GLU A 178 -21.83 11.38 40.54
N LYS A 179 -22.39 10.77 39.48
CA LYS A 179 -23.62 9.95 39.60
C LYS A 179 -23.44 8.70 40.47
N LYS A 180 -22.27 8.05 40.41
CA LYS A 180 -21.95 6.91 41.30
C LYS A 180 -21.80 7.30 42.77
N SER A 181 -21.33 8.52 43.04
CA SER A 181 -21.15 9.03 44.41
C SER A 181 -22.48 9.46 45.02
N ALA A 182 -23.37 10.09 44.23
CA ALA A 182 -24.72 10.46 44.67
C ALA A 182 -25.60 9.24 45.00
N SER A 183 -25.52 8.15 44.23
CA SER A 183 -26.27 6.91 44.55
C SER A 183 -25.73 6.17 45.78
N LYS A 184 -24.50 6.45 46.22
CA LYS A 184 -23.91 5.82 47.40
C LYS A 184 -24.25 6.58 48.70
N GLU A 185 -24.46 7.89 48.64
CA GLU A 185 -24.90 8.70 49.78
C GLU A 185 -26.38 8.49 50.15
N VAL A 186 -27.24 8.15 49.18
CA VAL A 186 -28.67 7.92 49.44
C VAL A 186 -28.93 6.60 50.19
N LEU A 187 -28.00 5.62 50.13
CA LEU A 187 -28.16 4.31 50.78
C LEU A 187 -27.59 4.24 52.21
N VAL A 188 -27.01 5.32 52.75
CA VAL A 188 -26.30 5.31 54.06
C VAL A 188 -26.97 6.22 55.10
N ARG A 189 -28.22 6.63 54.92
CA ARG A 189 -28.99 7.33 55.97
C ARG A 189 -29.80 6.32 56.80
N PRO A 190 -29.35 5.90 58.00
CA PRO A 190 -30.21 5.17 58.93
C PRO A 190 -31.25 6.12 59.54
N LEU A 191 -32.46 5.58 59.74
CA LEU A 191 -33.57 6.18 60.50
C LEU A 191 -33.24 6.28 61.99
#